data_AF-A0A4Y7NJR8-F1
#
_entry.id   AF-A0A4Y7NJR8-F1
#
_cell.length_a   1.000
_cell.length_b   1.000
_cell.length_c   1.000
_cell.angle_alpha   90.00
_cell.angle_beta   90.00
_cell.angle_gamma   90.00
#
_symmetry.space_group_name_H-M   'P 1'
#
loop_
_entity.id
_entity.type
_entity.pdbx_description
1 polymer ?
#
loop_
_entity_poly.entity_id
_entity_poly.type
_entity_poly.pdbx_seq_one_letter_code
_entity_poly.pdbx_strand_id
1 'polypeptide(L)'
;MAAKPEKSNTATASPADLKEKKKERILDLSRYMDKLIRVKFTGGREASGILKGYDPLLNIVLDNTVEFLRDPEDSFKLTEDTRHLGLVVCRGTAVVLICPADGMEAIPNPFIQPE
;
A
#
# COMPACT_ATOMS: atom_id res chain seq x y z
N MET A 1 -36.46 -17.30 -62.59
CA MET A 1 -35.68 -17.91 -61.50
C MET A 1 -35.05 -16.79 -60.70
N ALA A 2 -35.62 -16.47 -59.54
CA ALA A 2 -35.11 -15.43 -58.65
C ALA A 2 -34.31 -16.10 -57.52
N ALA A 3 -33.00 -15.87 -57.47
CA ALA A 3 -32.15 -16.29 -56.36
C ALA A 3 -32.21 -15.22 -55.26
N LYS A 4 -32.56 -15.65 -54.04
CA LYS A 4 -32.58 -14.81 -52.82
C LYS A 4 -31.15 -14.42 -52.41
N PRO A 5 -30.91 -13.21 -51.88
CA PRO A 5 -29.66 -12.90 -51.22
C PRO A 5 -29.65 -13.45 -49.78
N GLU A 6 -28.51 -14.02 -49.43
CA GLU A 6 -28.12 -14.62 -48.15
C GLU A 6 -27.93 -13.51 -47.09
N LYS A 7 -28.60 -13.64 -45.95
CA LYS A 7 -28.44 -12.71 -44.82
C LYS A 7 -27.14 -13.04 -44.08
N SER A 8 -26.14 -12.17 -44.21
CA SER A 8 -24.97 -12.18 -43.33
C SER A 8 -25.40 -11.84 -41.91
N ASN A 9 -25.21 -12.79 -41.01
CA ASN A 9 -25.56 -12.69 -39.60
C ASN A 9 -24.46 -11.88 -38.88
N THR A 10 -24.57 -10.56 -38.87
CA THR A 10 -23.76 -9.71 -37.98
C THR A 10 -24.28 -9.88 -36.56
N ALA A 11 -23.65 -10.77 -35.80
CA ALA A 11 -23.81 -10.86 -34.36
C ALA A 11 -23.44 -9.52 -33.74
N THR A 12 -24.45 -8.74 -33.40
CA THR A 12 -24.33 -7.52 -32.61
C THR A 12 -24.06 -7.94 -31.17
N ALA A 13 -22.81 -7.77 -30.73
CA ALA A 13 -22.46 -7.95 -29.33
C ALA A 13 -23.36 -7.03 -28.48
N SER A 14 -24.07 -7.62 -27.52
CA SER A 14 -24.93 -6.90 -26.59
C SER A 14 -24.10 -5.94 -25.71
N PRO A 15 -24.57 -4.72 -25.44
CA PRO A 15 -23.84 -3.73 -24.62
C PRO A 15 -23.73 -4.09 -23.12
N ALA A 16 -24.07 -5.32 -22.73
CA ALA A 16 -24.01 -5.80 -21.35
C ALA A 16 -22.62 -6.29 -20.90
N ASP A 17 -21.68 -6.48 -21.84
CA ASP A 17 -20.34 -7.02 -21.55
C ASP A 17 -19.26 -5.95 -21.29
N LEU A 18 -19.61 -4.66 -21.32
CA LEU A 18 -18.77 -3.57 -20.80
C LEU A 18 -18.99 -3.39 -19.29
N LYS A 19 -19.09 -4.50 -18.55
CA LYS A 19 -19.01 -4.48 -17.10
C LYS A 19 -17.63 -3.95 -16.78
N GLU A 20 -17.55 -2.65 -16.47
CA GLU A 20 -16.33 -1.94 -16.10
C GLU A 20 -15.49 -2.88 -15.24
N LYS A 21 -14.37 -3.35 -15.79
CA LYS A 21 -13.38 -4.09 -15.02
C LYS A 21 -12.91 -3.13 -13.96
N LYS A 22 -13.55 -3.22 -12.79
CA LYS A 22 -13.29 -2.42 -11.61
C LYS A 22 -11.78 -2.49 -11.40
N LYS A 23 -11.10 -1.36 -11.61
CA LYS A 23 -9.64 -1.28 -11.64
C LYS A 23 -9.12 -1.87 -10.33
N GLU A 24 -8.66 -3.12 -10.38
CA GLU A 24 -8.26 -3.84 -9.17
C GLU A 24 -7.10 -3.08 -8.55
N ARG A 25 -7.19 -2.85 -7.24
CA ARG A 25 -6.10 -2.22 -6.51
C ARG A 25 -5.00 -3.25 -6.36
N ILE A 26 -3.79 -2.86 -6.74
CA ILE A 26 -2.60 -3.71 -6.64
C ILE A 26 -2.32 -4.08 -5.17
N LEU A 27 -2.71 -3.22 -4.23
CA LEU A 27 -2.52 -3.42 -2.79
C LEU A 27 -3.86 -3.64 -2.08
N ASP A 28 -3.99 -4.79 -1.44
CA ASP A 28 -5.12 -5.16 -0.58
C ASP A 28 -4.70 -5.08 0.90
N LEU A 29 -5.06 -3.96 1.54
CA LEU A 29 -4.75 -3.72 2.95
C LEU A 29 -5.63 -4.52 3.91
N SER A 30 -6.72 -5.14 3.44
CA SER A 30 -7.60 -5.99 4.27
C SER A 30 -6.82 -7.10 4.98
N ARG A 31 -5.80 -7.64 4.31
CA ARG A 31 -4.95 -8.75 4.81
C ARG A 31 -4.07 -8.38 6.00
N TYR A 32 -3.89 -7.08 6.20
CA TYR A 32 -3.06 -6.50 7.25
C TYR A 32 -3.90 -5.84 8.36
N MET A 33 -5.23 -5.91 8.28
CA MET A 33 -6.11 -5.42 9.35
C MET A 33 -5.74 -6.08 10.68
N ASP A 34 -5.72 -5.27 11.73
CA ASP A 34 -5.33 -5.64 13.09
C ASP A 34 -3.91 -6.22 13.24
N LYS A 35 -3.05 -6.03 12.23
CA LYS A 35 -1.62 -6.37 12.29
C LYS A 35 -0.77 -5.13 12.42
N LEU A 36 0.40 -5.31 13.02
CA LEU A 36 1.43 -4.28 13.08
C LEU A 36 2.02 -4.07 11.67
N ILE A 37 1.95 -2.84 11.20
CA ILE A 37 2.55 -2.43 9.93
C ILE A 37 3.50 -1.26 10.16
N ARG A 38 4.49 -1.15 9.28
CA ARG A 38 5.45 -0.07 9.25
C ARG A 38 5.23 0.75 7.98
N VAL A 39 5.12 2.06 8.14
CA VAL A 39 4.78 3.01 7.08
C VAL A 39 5.88 4.06 6.98
N LYS A 40 6.37 4.28 5.75
CA LYS A 40 7.29 5.39 5.45
C LYS A 40 6.55 6.48 4.69
N PHE A 41 6.83 7.72 5.08
CA PHE A 41 6.24 8.90 4.48
C PHE A 41 7.23 9.65 3.61
N THR A 42 6.70 10.47 2.72
CA THR A 42 7.49 11.45 1.98
C THR A 42 8.24 12.35 2.96
N GLY A 43 9.49 12.66 2.60
CA GLY A 43 10.35 13.44 3.47
C GLY A 43 10.88 12.65 4.68
N GLY A 44 10.87 11.32 4.66
CA GLY A 44 11.72 10.44 5.49
C GLY A 44 11.12 9.94 6.80
N ARG A 45 9.95 10.43 7.23
CA ARG A 45 9.33 9.98 8.48
C ARG A 45 8.93 8.51 8.40
N GLU A 46 9.07 7.81 9.53
CA GLU A 46 8.75 6.39 9.64
C GLU A 46 7.92 6.15 10.90
N ALA A 47 6.83 5.41 10.76
CA ALA A 47 5.96 5.07 11.87
C ALA A 47 5.55 3.59 11.83
N SER A 48 5.32 3.00 12.99
CA SER A 48 4.74 1.66 13.13
C SER A 48 3.48 1.73 13.98
N GLY A 49 2.47 0.95 13.63
CA GLY A 49 1.22 0.89 14.37
C GLY A 49 0.31 -0.22 13.87
N ILE A 50 -0.74 -0.51 14.62
CA ILE A 50 -1.72 -1.54 14.28
C ILE A 50 -2.71 -0.96 13.27
N LEU A 51 -2.85 -1.59 12.11
CA LEU A 51 -3.79 -1.14 11.08
C LEU A 51 -5.24 -1.34 11.56
N LYS A 52 -5.97 -0.23 11.77
CA LYS A 52 -7.39 -0.25 12.18
C LYS A 52 -8.36 0.09 11.05
N GLY A 53 -7.88 0.75 10.01
CA GLY A 53 -8.72 1.09 8.87
C GLY A 53 -7.91 1.73 7.76
N TYR A 54 -8.47 1.69 6.57
CA TYR A 54 -7.91 2.35 5.40
C TYR A 54 -9.01 2.74 4.44
N ASP A 55 -8.70 3.64 3.52
CA ASP A 55 -9.64 4.08 2.50
C ASP A 55 -9.08 3.93 1.07
N PRO A 56 -9.91 4.25 0.06
CA PRO A 56 -9.49 4.27 -1.32
C PRO A 56 -8.27 5.16 -1.64
N LEU A 57 -8.00 6.20 -0.87
CA LEU A 57 -6.89 7.12 -1.12
C LEU A 57 -5.62 6.73 -0.33
N LEU A 58 -5.62 5.55 0.30
CA LEU A 58 -4.57 5.09 1.21
C LEU A 58 -4.40 6.02 2.42
N ASN A 59 -5.45 6.72 2.83
CA ASN A 59 -5.49 7.24 4.19
C ASN A 59 -5.62 6.05 5.13
N ILE A 60 -4.79 6.01 6.17
CA ILE A 60 -4.66 4.84 7.05
C ILE A 60 -4.91 5.27 8.49
N VAL A 61 -5.62 4.46 9.25
CA VAL A 61 -5.78 4.62 10.69
C VAL A 61 -4.86 3.61 11.38
N LEU A 62 -3.94 4.13 12.18
CA LEU A 62 -3.01 3.32 12.97
C LEU A 62 -3.29 3.52 14.46
N ASP A 63 -3.35 2.42 15.20
CA ASP A 63 -3.48 2.43 16.66
C ASP A 63 -2.15 2.02 17.32
N ASN A 64 -1.94 2.46 18.57
CA ASN A 64 -0.68 2.33 19.30
C ASN A 64 0.55 2.73 18.47
N THR A 65 0.43 3.86 17.78
CA THR A 65 1.43 4.30 16.81
C THR A 65 2.69 4.80 17.50
N VAL A 66 3.83 4.33 17.01
CA VAL A 66 5.17 4.76 17.38
C VAL A 66 5.85 5.37 16.16
N GLU A 67 6.31 6.60 16.26
CA GLU A 67 7.14 7.24 15.24
C GLU A 67 8.62 7.11 15.60
N PHE A 68 9.42 6.78 14.61
CA PHE A 68 10.87 6.75 14.70
C PHE A 68 11.41 8.13 14.32
N LEU A 69 12.10 8.76 15.28
CA LEU A 69 12.70 10.06 15.07
C LEU A 69 13.91 9.95 14.14
N ARG A 70 14.30 11.09 13.60
CA ARG A 70 15.39 11.19 12.64
C ARG A 70 16.45 12.11 13.20
N ASP A 71 17.67 11.88 12.75
CA ASP A 71 18.80 12.70 13.13
C ASP A 71 18.56 14.15 12.63
N PRO A 72 18.67 15.18 13.50
CA PRO A 72 18.56 16.57 13.10
C PRO A 72 19.61 16.97 12.05
N GLU A 73 20.78 16.32 12.06
CA GLU A 73 21.88 16.61 11.14
C GLU A 73 21.80 15.78 9.85
N ASP A 74 21.21 14.59 9.90
CA ASP A 74 20.98 13.73 8.74
C ASP A 74 19.54 13.20 8.67
N SER A 75 18.74 13.83 7.82
CA SER A 75 17.33 13.48 7.60
C SER A 75 17.08 12.09 7.01
N PHE A 76 18.12 11.39 6.55
CA PHE A 76 18.04 10.02 6.04
C PHE A 76 18.44 8.96 7.08
N LYS A 77 19.03 9.38 8.21
CA LYS A 77 19.40 8.49 9.30
C LYS A 77 18.29 8.40 10.33
N LEU A 78 17.82 7.18 10.56
CA LEU A 78 16.88 6.89 11.63
C LEU A 78 17.65 6.83 12.95
N THR A 79 17.19 7.56 13.96
CA THR A 79 17.69 7.41 15.32
C THR A 79 16.96 6.26 16.02
N GLU A 80 17.53 5.71 17.09
CA GLU A 80 16.81 4.75 17.94
C GLU A 80 15.71 5.42 18.78
N ASP A 81 15.69 6.75 18.81
CA ASP A 81 14.68 7.52 19.51
C ASP A 81 13.31 7.33 18.86
N THR A 82 12.34 7.00 19.70
CA THR A 82 10.95 6.80 19.31
C THR A 82 10.02 7.68 20.12
N ARG A 83 8.87 8.04 19.54
CA ARG A 83 7.79 8.73 20.24
C ARG A 83 6.46 8.03 20.06
N HIS A 84 5.69 7.94 21.13
CA HIS A 84 4.36 7.34 21.11
C HIS A 84 3.32 8.39 20.73
N LEU A 85 2.46 8.07 19.75
CA LEU A 85 1.41 8.95 19.24
C LEU A 85 -0.01 8.41 19.54
N GLY A 86 -0.14 7.11 19.83
CA GLY A 86 -1.44 6.48 20.08
C GLY A 86 -2.24 6.27 18.78
N LEU A 87 -3.51 6.69 18.78
CA LEU A 87 -4.39 6.57 17.62
C LEU A 87 -4.15 7.75 16.65
N VAL A 88 -3.73 7.45 15.43
CA VAL A 88 -3.44 8.46 14.40
C VAL A 88 -4.12 8.15 13.08
N VAL A 89 -4.36 9.22 12.31
CA VAL A 89 -4.77 9.13 10.92
C VAL A 89 -3.62 9.61 10.04
N CYS A 90 -3.13 8.73 9.18
CA CYS A 90 -2.06 8.97 8.22
C CYS A 90 -2.66 9.40 6.88
N ARG A 91 -2.15 10.48 6.31
CA ARG A 91 -2.60 11.00 5.01
C ARG A 91 -1.97 10.22 3.86
N GLY A 92 -2.79 9.59 3.03
CA GLY A 92 -2.36 8.70 1.95
C GLY A 92 -1.49 9.37 0.88
N THR A 93 -1.67 10.68 0.65
CA THR A 93 -0.83 11.43 -0.30
C THR A 93 0.64 11.51 0.11
N ALA A 94 0.95 11.29 1.39
CA ALA A 94 2.32 11.29 1.91
C ALA A 94 2.87 9.87 2.08
N VAL A 95 2.07 8.82 1.91
CA VAL A 95 2.53 7.44 2.09
C VAL A 95 3.38 7.03 0.89
N VAL A 96 4.59 6.54 1.17
CA VAL A 96 5.55 6.05 0.16
C VAL A 96 5.66 4.53 0.19
N LEU A 97 5.69 3.95 1.40
CA LEU A 97 5.88 2.52 1.61
C LEU A 97 5.00 2.03 2.75
N ILE A 98 4.43 0.84 2.59
CA ILE A 98 3.74 0.09 3.64
C ILE A 98 4.35 -1.31 3.67
N CYS A 99 4.86 -1.72 4.82
CA CYS A 99 5.42 -3.05 5.04
C CYS A 99 4.72 -3.72 6.23
N PRO A 100 4.40 -5.02 6.15
CA PRO A 100 4.08 -5.77 7.37
C PRO A 100 5.31 -5.76 8.29
N ALA A 101 5.10 -5.68 9.60
CA ALA A 101 6.19 -5.84 10.55
C ALA A 101 6.66 -7.31 10.65
N ASP A 102 5.78 -8.25 10.33
CA ASP A 102 6.08 -9.67 10.29
C ASP A 102 7.08 -10.00 9.16
N GLY A 103 8.20 -10.62 9.52
CA GLY A 103 9.31 -10.91 8.62
C GLY A 103 10.23 -9.73 8.28
N MET A 104 10.05 -8.56 8.91
CA MET A 104 10.97 -7.43 8.77
C MET A 104 12.06 -7.50 9.84
N GLU A 105 13.30 -7.75 9.43
CA GLU A 105 14.48 -7.70 10.31
C GLU A 105 15.60 -6.85 9.72
N ALA A 106 16.35 -6.19 10.60
CA ALA A 106 17.57 -5.50 10.20
C ALA A 106 18.68 -6.53 10.04
N ILE A 107 19.22 -6.65 8.83
CA ILE A 107 20.32 -7.55 8.52
C ILE A 107 21.63 -6.77 8.34
N PRO A 108 22.79 -7.39 8.64
CA PRO A 108 24.07 -6.83 8.23
C PRO A 108 24.15 -6.74 6.71
N ASN A 109 25.08 -5.94 6.20
CA ASN A 109 25.28 -5.80 4.76
C ASN A 109 25.59 -7.18 4.14
N PRO A 110 24.72 -7.70 3.24
CA PRO A 110 24.83 -9.07 2.71
C PRO A 110 25.99 -9.24 1.70
N PHE A 111 26.66 -8.15 1.32
CA PHE A 111 27.78 -8.16 0.38
C PHE A 111 29.15 -8.21 1.07
N ILE A 112 29.20 -8.14 2.40
CA ILE A 112 30.43 -8.35 3.17
C ILE A 112 30.64 -9.87 3.25
N GLN A 113 31.71 -10.38 2.62
CA GLN A 113 32.07 -11.78 2.76
C GLN A 113 32.47 -12.05 4.22
N PRO A 114 31.99 -13.16 4.84
CA PRO A 114 32.52 -13.58 6.13
C PRO A 114 34.00 -13.94 5.95
N GLU A 115 34.85 -13.38 6.79
CA GLU A 115 36.31 -13.62 6.81
C GLU A 115 36.64 -15.05 7.26
#